data_AF-A0A5K1C006-F1
#
_entry.id   AF-A0A5K1C006-F1
#
_cell.length_a   1.000
_cell.length_b   1.000
_cell.length_c   1.000
_cell.angle_alpha   90.00
_cell.angle_beta   90.00
_cell.angle_gamma   90.00
#
_symmetry.space_group_name_H-M   'P 1'
#
loop_
_entity.id
_entity.type
_entity.pdbx_description
1 polymer ?
#
loop_
_entity_poly.entity_id
_entity_poly.type
_entity_poly.pdbx_seq_one_letter_code
_entity_poly.pdbx_strand_id
1 'polypeptide(L)' 'DYDYSTNTCASGKVCGHHIQVVWRNSVRLGCAKVTCNSGDIFITCNYHPAGNVVEESPY' A
#
# COMPACT_ATOMS: atom_id res chain seq x y z
N ASP A 1 5.75 1.75 -10.64
CA ASP A 1 5.89 0.46 -11.32
C ASP A 1 6.70 -0.48 -10.47
N TYR A 2 6.15 -1.66 -10.21
CA TYR A 2 6.72 -2.72 -9.38
C TYR A 2 7.04 -3.91 -10.27
N ASP A 3 8.24 -4.46 -10.16
CA ASP A 3 8.67 -5.66 -10.87
C ASP A 3 8.68 -6.85 -9.90
N TYR A 4 7.78 -7.80 -10.17
CA TYR A 4 7.64 -8.99 -9.35
C TYR A 4 8.88 -9.91 -9.42
N SER A 5 9.55 -9.98 -10.57
CA SER A 5 10.69 -10.88 -10.75
C SER A 5 11.90 -10.49 -9.91
N THR A 6 12.06 -9.19 -9.65
CA THR A 6 13.16 -8.63 -8.86
C THR A 6 12.72 -8.16 -7.47
N ASN A 7 11.42 -8.20 -7.16
CA ASN A 7 10.82 -7.64 -5.94
C ASN A 7 11.23 -6.17 -5.70
N THR A 8 11.31 -5.36 -6.76
CA THR A 8 11.78 -3.97 -6.69
C THR A 8 10.83 -2.97 -7.32
N CYS A 9 10.85 -1.72 -6.83
CA CYS A 9 10.26 -0.61 -7.54
C CYS A 9 11.20 -0.15 -8.66
N ALA A 10 10.63 0.25 -9.80
CA ALA A 10 11.39 0.91 -10.86
C ALA A 10 12.12 2.15 -10.32
N SER A 11 13.34 2.40 -10.84
CA SER A 11 14.19 3.51 -10.37
C SER A 11 13.45 4.86 -10.43
N GLY A 12 13.51 5.61 -9.33
CA GLY A 12 12.82 6.90 -9.18
C GLY A 12 11.29 6.81 -9.06
N LYS A 13 10.72 5.62 -8.89
CA LYS A 13 9.26 5.42 -8.69
C LYS A 13 8.96 4.95 -7.27
N VAL A 14 7.77 5.29 -6.80
CA VAL A 14 7.22 4.79 -5.53
C VAL A 14 6.23 3.67 -5.83
N CYS A 15 6.39 2.51 -5.17
CA CYS A 15 5.46 1.39 -5.32
C CYS A 15 4.93 0.83 -3.99
N GLY A 16 5.31 1.39 -2.84
CA GLY A 16 4.88 0.90 -1.52
C GLY A 16 3.36 0.91 -1.29
N HIS A 17 2.61 1.84 -1.89
CA HIS A 17 1.15 1.81 -1.86
C HIS A 17 0.59 0.59 -2.61
N HIS A 18 1.13 0.29 -3.79
CA HIS A 18 0.72 -0.88 -4.57
C HIS A 18 1.00 -2.17 -3.80
N ILE A 19 2.23 -2.32 -3.30
CA ILE A 19 2.68 -3.49 -2.53
C ILE A 19 1.77 -3.71 -1.30
N GLN A 20 1.40 -2.66 -0.57
CA GLN A 20 0.47 -2.79 0.56
C GLN A 20 -0.94 -3.25 0.14
N VAL A 21 -1.47 -2.74 -0.97
CA VAL A 21 -2.82 -3.10 -1.46
C VAL A 21 -2.91 -4.57 -1.83
N VAL A 22 -1.84 -5.13 -2.40
CA VAL A 22 -1.79 -6.52 -2.88
C VAL A 22 -1.12 -7.47 -1.89
N TRP A 23 -0.86 -7.02 -0.65
CA TRP A 23 -0.13 -7.80 0.35
C TRP A 23 -0.94 -9.01 0.83
N ARG A 24 -0.48 -10.22 0.47
CA ARG A 24 -1.14 -11.50 0.75
C ARG A 24 -1.47 -11.72 2.22
N ASN A 25 -0.59 -11.28 3.12
CA ASN A 25 -0.78 -11.46 4.56
C ASN A 25 -1.74 -10.44 5.18
N SER A 26 -2.17 -9.40 4.45
CA SER A 26 -3.13 -8.39 4.94
C SER A 26 -4.57 -8.89 4.81
N VAL A 27 -5.04 -9.66 5.80
CA VAL A 27 -6.37 -10.32 5.75
C VAL A 27 -7.52 -9.46 6.28
N ARG A 28 -7.23 -8.29 6.86
CA ARG A 28 -8.22 -7.32 7.34
C ARG A 28 -7.94 -5.95 6.72
N LEU A 29 -9.00 -5.27 6.30
CA LEU A 29 -8.95 -3.95 5.69
C LEU A 29 -10.05 -3.06 6.30
N GLY A 30 -9.69 -1.84 6.63
CA GLY A 30 -10.65 -0.77 6.97
C GLY A 30 -10.23 0.54 6.34
N CYS A 31 -11.18 1.29 5.77
CA CYS A 31 -10.90 2.56 5.10
C CYS A 31 -11.84 3.67 5.59
N ALA A 32 -11.37 4.91 5.52
CA ALA A 32 -12.14 6.10 5.84
C ALA A 32 -11.88 7.20 4.80
N LYS A 33 -12.90 8.03 4.57
CA LYS A 33 -12.83 9.22 3.74
C LYS A 33 -13.36 10.41 4.55
N VAL A 34 -12.63 11.52 4.51
CA VAL A 34 -13.04 12.79 5.12
C VAL A 34 -12.86 13.93 4.13
N THR A 35 -13.74 14.92 4.19
CA THR A 35 -13.55 16.20 3.50
C THR A 35 -12.92 17.18 4.49
N CYS A 36 -11.76 17.70 4.16
CA CYS A 36 -11.02 18.67 4.97
C CYS A 36 -11.70 20.04 4.94
N ASN A 37 -11.37 20.91 5.90
CA ASN A 37 -11.87 22.29 5.92
C ASN A 37 -11.46 23.10 4.67
N SER A 38 -10.38 22.70 3.99
CA SER A 38 -9.95 23.26 2.70
C SER A 38 -10.84 22.86 1.52
N GLY A 39 -11.72 21.87 1.70
CA GLY A 39 -12.49 21.22 0.62
C GLY A 39 -11.80 19.99 0.01
N ASP A 40 -10.53 19.75 0.33
CA ASP A 40 -9.80 18.56 -0.14
C ASP A 40 -10.38 17.27 0.44
N ILE A 41 -10.19 16.16 -0.28
CA ILE A 41 -10.59 14.83 0.18
C ILE A 41 -9.37 14.09 0.70
N PHE A 42 -9.41 13.67 1.97
CA PHE A 42 -8.43 12.77 2.56
C PHE A 42 -9.00 11.36 2.67
N ILE A 43 -8.26 10.38 2.18
CA ILE A 43 -8.61 8.96 2.22
C ILE A 43 -7.49 8.21 2.92
N THR A 44 -7.86 7.31 3.82
CA THR A 44 -6.91 6.39 4.45
C THR A 44 -7.46 4.98 4.50
N CYS A 45 -6.57 4.00 4.47
CA CYS A 45 -6.87 2.59 4.67
C CYS A 45 -5.84 1.98 5.61
N ASN A 46 -6.31 1.11 6.51
CA ASN A 46 -5.48 0.31 7.41
C ASN A 46 -5.62 -1.17 7.05
N TYR A 47 -4.49 -1.86 7.09
CA TYR A 47 -4.34 -3.25 6.70
C TYR A 47 -3.78 -4.03 7.89
N HIS A 48 -4.31 -5.22 8.17
CA HIS A 48 -3.82 -6.07 9.26
C HIS A 48 -3.81 -7.56 8.91
N PRO A 49 -2.73 -8.31 9.22
CA PRO A 49 -1.38 -7.83 9.58
C PRO A 49 -0.82 -6.78 8.61
N ALA A 50 0.10 -5.93 9.11
CA ALA A 50 0.69 -4.88 8.28
C ALA A 50 1.49 -5.48 7.11
N GLY A 51 1.47 -4.79 5.96
CA GLY A 51 2.25 -5.18 4.79
C GLY A 51 3.60 -4.48 4.70
N ASN A 52 4.22 -4.56 3.52
CA ASN A 52 5.50 -3.92 3.22
C ASN A 52 6.64 -4.35 4.17
N VAL A 53 6.65 -5.62 4.57
CA VAL A 53 7.74 -6.20 5.36
C VAL A 53 8.96 -6.36 4.46
N VAL A 54 10.11 -5.86 4.93
CA VAL A 54 11.38 -5.98 4.19
C VAL A 54 11.71 -7.48 4.05
N GLU A 55 12.22 -7.88 2.88
CA GLU A 55 12.55 -9.27 2.52
C GLU A 55 11.36 -10.19 2.20
N GLU A 56 10.12 -9.76 2.41
CA GLU A 56 8.93 -10.50 1.98
C GLU A 56 8.43 -10.03 0.61
N SER A 57 7.94 -10.96 -0.20
CA SER A 57 7.21 -10.65 -1.42
C SER A 57 5.73 -10.43 -1.12
N PRO A 58 5.06 -9.49 -1.80
CA PRO A 58 3.65 -9.21 -1.56
C PRO A 58 2.71 -10.37 -1.91
N TYR A 59 3.09 -11.31 -2.80
CA TYR A 59 2.27 -12.48 -3.17
C TYR A 59 3.09 -13.65 -3.73
#